data_AF-A0A1H6DZY7-F1
#
_entry.id   AF-A0A1H6DZY7-F1
#
_cell.length_a   1.000
_cell.length_b   1.000
_cell.length_c   1.000
_cell.angle_alpha   90.00
_cell.angle_beta   90.00
_cell.angle_gamma   90.00
#
_symmetry.space_group_name_H-M   'P 1'
#
loop_
_entity.id
_entity.type
_entity.pdbx_description
1 polymer ?
#
loop_
_entity_poly.entity_id
_entity_poly.type
_entity_poly.pdbx_seq_one_letter_code
_entity_poly.pdbx_strand_id
1 'polypeptide(L)'
;MRPGPTSPTGPAGTGHAPHPRASTPRSRPAGARPGRTPVSHPCPADAARPPSFSPADRMLRGVACVLLALVPAGYLAVAADQSHNVAAAREIDAEQAGLVDGVPSATQQAVYQTPVPAGSGGAAFFEANTWAEDTLYVRFTTTRAGLAAFLRGLGAGPADLRTGRRAVSVPAAAAPKVPWTFPPGHRWAGMTLAGRGPRPSHRITVNLDDPDRPVVFVMSVISFGSR
;
A
#
# COMPACT_ATOMS: atom_id res chain seq x y z
N MET A 1 23.08 40.22 27.27
CA MET A 1 24.18 39.41 27.81
C MET A 1 24.05 38.01 27.22
N ARG A 2 25.07 37.56 26.49
CA ARG A 2 25.12 36.32 25.71
C ARG A 2 26.38 35.56 26.15
N PRO A 3 26.32 34.25 26.34
CA PRO A 3 27.40 33.35 25.91
C PRO A 3 26.78 32.27 24.99
N GLY A 4 27.27 31.94 23.80
CA GLY A 4 28.64 31.62 23.39
C GLY A 4 28.73 30.09 23.17
N PRO A 5 28.73 29.57 21.92
CA PRO A 5 28.65 28.13 21.65
C PRO A 5 30.03 27.43 21.69
N THR A 6 30.06 26.19 22.18
CA THR A 6 31.24 25.31 22.17
C THR A 6 31.34 24.51 20.88
N SER A 7 32.54 24.56 20.29
CA SER A 7 33.00 23.92 19.05
C SER A 7 33.38 22.44 19.21
N PRO A 8 33.66 21.71 18.09
CA PRO A 8 33.58 20.25 17.97
C PRO A 8 34.93 19.53 18.16
N THR A 9 34.89 18.22 18.41
CA THR A 9 36.06 17.32 18.36
C THR A 9 35.87 16.28 17.26
N GLY A 10 36.91 16.13 16.43
CA GLY A 10 36.97 15.28 15.24
C GLY A 10 37.48 13.84 15.49
N PRO A 11 38.09 13.20 14.48
CA PRO A 11 37.74 11.83 14.08
C PRO A 11 38.81 10.78 14.38
N ALA A 12 38.43 9.51 14.39
CA ALA A 12 39.35 8.38 14.32
C ALA A 12 38.83 7.33 13.32
N GLY A 13 39.52 7.22 12.18
CA GLY A 13 39.43 6.08 11.30
C GLY A 13 40.33 4.95 11.79
N THR A 14 39.96 3.70 11.51
CA THR A 14 40.90 2.59 11.45
C THR A 14 40.35 1.59 10.44
N GLY A 15 41.10 1.39 9.36
CA GLY A 15 40.81 0.35 8.39
C GLY A 15 41.29 -1.02 8.87
N HIS A 16 40.64 -2.07 8.40
CA HIS A 16 41.33 -3.32 8.14
C HIS A 16 40.74 -4.02 6.92
N ALA A 17 41.68 -4.47 6.09
CA ALA A 17 41.52 -5.01 4.75
C ALA A 17 41.25 -6.54 4.80
N PRO A 18 41.11 -7.22 3.63
CA PRO A 18 40.36 -8.46 3.50
C PRO A 18 41.19 -9.73 3.65
N HIS A 19 40.52 -10.86 3.92
CA HIS A 19 41.08 -12.19 3.76
C HIS A 19 40.20 -13.06 2.84
N PRO A 20 40.70 -13.47 1.67
CA PRO A 20 40.24 -14.67 0.98
C PRO A 20 41.36 -15.73 1.02
N ARG A 21 41.04 -16.96 1.44
CA ARG A 21 41.86 -18.14 1.13
C ARG A 21 40.99 -19.36 0.88
N ALA A 22 41.07 -19.82 -0.36
CA ALA A 22 40.72 -21.16 -0.82
C ALA A 22 41.79 -22.19 -0.38
N SER A 23 41.59 -23.44 -0.82
CA SER A 23 42.39 -24.68 -0.67
C SER A 23 41.98 -25.52 0.56
N THR A 24 41.66 -26.82 0.47
CA THR A 24 42.31 -27.88 -0.30
C THR A 24 41.41 -29.13 -0.36
N PRO A 25 41.38 -29.91 -1.46
CA PRO A 25 40.72 -31.20 -1.52
C PRO A 25 41.63 -32.30 -0.94
N ARG A 26 41.11 -33.16 -0.05
CA ARG A 26 41.89 -34.27 0.52
C ARG A 26 41.53 -35.58 -0.17
N SER A 27 42.47 -36.03 -0.99
CA SER A 27 42.60 -37.36 -1.58
C SER A 27 42.94 -38.42 -0.51
N ARG A 28 42.35 -39.62 -0.63
CA ARG A 28 42.80 -40.88 0.00
C ARG A 28 42.74 -42.00 -1.04
N PRO A 29 43.56 -43.06 -0.91
CA PRO A 29 44.20 -43.73 -2.02
C PRO A 29 43.58 -45.08 -2.37
N ALA A 30 43.93 -45.52 -3.58
CA ALA A 30 43.77 -46.86 -4.10
C ALA A 30 44.49 -47.91 -3.21
N GLY A 31 43.80 -49.01 -2.95
CA GLY A 31 44.32 -50.24 -2.34
C GLY A 31 43.80 -51.45 -3.11
N ALA A 32 44.71 -52.36 -3.44
CA ALA A 32 44.62 -53.34 -4.50
C ALA A 32 43.70 -54.56 -4.23
N ARG A 33 43.17 -55.08 -5.34
CA ARG A 33 42.60 -56.43 -5.58
C ARG A 33 43.65 -57.54 -5.32
N PRO A 34 43.28 -58.81 -5.01
CA PRO A 34 42.74 -59.70 -6.05
C PRO A 34 41.74 -60.79 -5.60
N GLY A 35 40.97 -61.28 -6.57
CA GLY A 35 40.08 -62.43 -6.43
C GLY A 35 39.17 -62.56 -7.65
N ARG A 36 39.71 -63.11 -8.74
CA ARG A 36 38.97 -63.46 -9.96
C ARG A 36 38.19 -64.76 -9.72
N THR A 37 36.89 -64.73 -9.96
CA THR A 37 36.07 -65.88 -10.36
C THR A 37 35.14 -65.44 -11.50
N PRO A 38 34.69 -66.38 -12.35
CA PRO A 38 34.60 -66.17 -13.79
C PRO A 38 33.34 -65.44 -14.24
N VAL A 39 33.52 -64.80 -15.39
CA VAL A 39 32.54 -64.10 -16.21
C VAL A 39 31.38 -65.04 -16.55
N SER A 40 30.18 -64.69 -16.09
CA SER A 40 28.93 -65.18 -16.65
C SER A 40 28.27 -63.99 -17.34
N HIS A 41 28.34 -63.91 -18.67
CA HIS A 41 27.50 -63.01 -19.46
C HIS A 41 26.25 -63.79 -19.89
N PRO A 42 25.08 -63.55 -19.29
CA PRO A 42 23.82 -63.78 -19.98
C PRO A 42 23.43 -62.51 -20.75
N CYS A 43 23.50 -62.64 -22.08
CA CYS A 43 22.66 -62.09 -23.14
C CYS A 43 21.94 -60.72 -22.91
N PRO A 44 22.00 -59.76 -23.87
CA PRO A 44 21.21 -58.55 -23.83
C PRO A 44 19.75 -58.89 -24.17
N ALA A 45 18.98 -59.26 -23.15
CA ALA A 45 17.53 -59.19 -23.20
C ALA A 45 17.11 -57.78 -22.75
N ASP A 46 16.60 -57.07 -23.74
CA ASP A 46 16.05 -55.73 -23.70
C ASP A 46 14.93 -55.56 -22.64
N ALA A 47 14.70 -54.28 -22.30
CA ALA A 47 13.71 -53.73 -21.38
C ALA A 47 14.00 -53.89 -19.87
N ALA A 48 14.58 -52.82 -19.30
CA ALA A 48 14.32 -52.45 -17.92
C ALA A 48 12.79 -52.47 -17.69
N ARG A 49 12.31 -53.52 -17.03
CA ARG A 49 10.92 -53.58 -16.55
C ARG A 49 10.67 -52.29 -15.79
N PRO A 50 9.58 -51.54 -16.08
CA PRO A 50 9.19 -50.47 -15.19
C PRO A 50 9.05 -51.09 -13.79
N PRO A 51 9.47 -50.41 -12.71
CA PRO A 51 9.35 -50.96 -11.37
C PRO A 51 7.92 -51.46 -11.20
N SER A 52 7.77 -52.77 -11.04
CA SER A 52 6.49 -53.40 -10.83
C SER A 52 6.05 -53.00 -9.43
N PHE A 53 5.38 -51.85 -9.34
CA PHE A 53 4.67 -51.46 -8.13
C PHE A 53 3.73 -52.61 -7.79
N SER A 54 3.88 -53.16 -6.58
CA SER A 54 2.93 -54.13 -6.08
C SER A 54 1.53 -53.50 -6.13
N PRO A 55 0.44 -54.28 -6.26
CA PRO A 55 -0.91 -53.71 -6.23
C PRO A 55 -1.13 -52.83 -4.98
N ALA A 56 -0.48 -53.18 -3.86
CA ALA A 56 -0.45 -52.37 -2.63
C ALA A 56 0.25 -51.01 -2.82
N ASP A 57 1.41 -50.96 -3.49
CA ASP A 57 2.11 -49.70 -3.77
C ASP A 57 1.33 -48.79 -4.71
N ARG A 58 0.63 -49.36 -5.71
CA ARG A 58 -0.24 -48.57 -6.61
C ARG A 58 -1.44 -48.00 -5.85
N MET A 59 -2.01 -48.78 -4.94
CA MET A 59 -3.11 -48.33 -4.09
C MET A 59 -2.63 -47.22 -3.15
N LEU A 60 -1.48 -47.39 -2.49
CA LEU A 60 -0.90 -46.38 -1.60
C LEU A 60 -0.56 -45.08 -2.34
N ARG A 61 0.03 -45.17 -3.54
CA ARG A 61 0.34 -43.99 -4.37
C ARG A 61 -0.92 -43.28 -4.86
N GLY A 62 -1.93 -44.05 -5.24
CA GLY A 62 -3.25 -43.53 -5.59
C GLY A 62 -3.87 -42.77 -4.42
N VAL A 63 -3.90 -43.38 -3.24
CA VAL A 63 -4.39 -42.75 -1.99
C VAL A 63 -3.57 -41.50 -1.65
N ALA A 64 -2.24 -41.54 -1.75
CA ALA A 64 -1.39 -40.39 -1.47
C ALA A 64 -1.60 -39.23 -2.45
N CYS A 65 -1.72 -39.50 -3.76
CA CYS A 65 -2.06 -38.49 -4.76
C CYS A 65 -3.43 -37.88 -4.51
N VAL A 66 -4.43 -38.71 -4.17
CA VAL A 66 -5.77 -38.25 -3.82
C VAL A 66 -5.73 -37.36 -2.58
N LEU A 67 -4.99 -37.73 -1.55
CA LEU A 67 -4.83 -36.92 -0.33
C LEU A 67 -4.13 -35.59 -0.62
N LEU A 68 -3.04 -35.62 -1.40
CA LEU A 68 -2.26 -34.44 -1.79
C LEU A 68 -3.02 -33.49 -2.72
N ALA A 69 -4.01 -33.98 -3.49
CA ALA A 69 -4.87 -33.14 -4.31
C ALA A 69 -6.09 -32.62 -3.54
N LEU A 70 -6.71 -33.47 -2.72
CA LEU A 70 -7.90 -33.10 -1.95
C LEU A 70 -7.62 -32.13 -0.82
N VAL A 71 -6.45 -32.19 -0.16
CA VAL A 71 -6.13 -31.27 0.94
C VAL A 71 -5.95 -29.83 0.43
N PRO A 72 -5.14 -29.55 -0.62
CA PRO A 72 -5.07 -28.21 -1.22
C PRO A 72 -6.38 -27.81 -1.89
N ALA A 73 -7.06 -28.70 -2.61
CA ALA A 73 -8.34 -28.37 -3.25
C ALA A 73 -9.45 -28.08 -2.22
N GLY A 74 -9.48 -28.82 -1.11
CA GLY A 74 -10.38 -28.59 0.01
C GLY A 74 -10.03 -27.31 0.76
N TYR A 75 -8.74 -27.05 0.98
CA TYR A 75 -8.28 -25.77 1.56
C TYR A 75 -8.62 -24.59 0.67
N LEU A 76 -8.47 -24.71 -0.66
CA LEU A 76 -8.89 -23.69 -1.63
C LEU A 76 -10.40 -23.48 -1.64
N ALA A 77 -11.20 -24.54 -1.45
CA ALA A 77 -12.65 -24.42 -1.34
C ALA A 77 -13.08 -23.68 -0.05
N VAL A 78 -12.40 -23.90 1.08
CA VAL A 78 -12.66 -23.18 2.34
C VAL A 78 -12.08 -21.76 2.32
N ALA A 79 -10.93 -21.55 1.69
CA ALA A 79 -10.30 -20.23 1.55
C ALA A 79 -11.10 -19.31 0.62
N ALA A 80 -11.78 -19.86 -0.40
CA ALA A 80 -12.73 -19.13 -1.21
C ALA A 80 -13.99 -18.70 -0.43
N ASP A 81 -14.41 -19.50 0.56
CA ASP A 81 -15.56 -19.16 1.42
C ASP A 81 -15.19 -18.11 2.49
N GLN A 82 -13.95 -18.14 3.01
CA GLN A 82 -13.44 -17.11 3.91
C GLN A 82 -13.01 -15.81 3.21
N SER A 83 -12.73 -15.82 1.89
CA SER A 83 -12.45 -14.59 1.14
C SER A 83 -13.69 -13.76 0.84
N HIS A 84 -14.89 -14.28 1.10
CA HIS A 84 -16.15 -13.55 0.92
C HIS A 84 -16.96 -13.32 2.20
N ASN A 85 -16.67 -14.03 3.30
CA ASN A 85 -17.46 -13.91 4.54
C ASN A 85 -16.82 -13.09 5.67
N VAL A 86 -15.65 -12.47 5.46
CA VAL A 86 -15.26 -11.23 6.20
C VAL A 86 -15.73 -9.97 5.45
N ALA A 87 -16.16 -10.15 4.21
CA ALA A 87 -16.77 -9.12 3.39
C ALA A 87 -18.20 -8.88 3.87
N ALA A 88 -19.09 -9.87 3.97
CA ALA A 88 -20.52 -9.69 4.34
C ALA A 88 -20.83 -8.85 5.61
N ALA A 89 -20.02 -8.92 6.67
CA ALA A 89 -20.20 -8.09 7.88
C ALA A 89 -19.65 -6.65 7.73
N ARG A 90 -18.86 -6.38 6.67
CA ARG A 90 -18.43 -5.06 6.20
C ARG A 90 -19.15 -4.62 4.92
N GLU A 91 -19.78 -5.53 4.19
CA GLU A 91 -20.42 -5.35 2.88
C GLU A 91 -21.76 -4.64 3.05
N ILE A 92 -22.52 -4.94 4.11
CA ILE A 92 -23.80 -4.26 4.36
C ILE A 92 -23.60 -2.77 4.73
N ASP A 93 -22.45 -2.40 5.30
CA ASP A 93 -22.06 -0.99 5.52
C ASP A 93 -21.34 -0.38 4.29
N ALA A 94 -20.67 -1.19 3.46
CA ALA A 94 -19.85 -0.73 2.32
C ALA A 94 -20.57 -0.71 0.96
N GLU A 95 -21.68 -1.44 0.80
CA GLU A 95 -22.40 -1.60 -0.48
C GLU A 95 -22.97 -0.28 -1.04
N GLN A 96 -23.01 0.81 -0.26
CA GLN A 96 -23.49 2.13 -0.70
C GLN A 96 -22.58 3.33 -0.37
N ALA A 97 -21.58 3.19 0.51
CA ALA A 97 -20.94 4.32 1.19
C ALA A 97 -20.27 5.31 0.22
N GLY A 98 -20.85 6.51 0.07
CA GLY A 98 -20.22 7.67 -0.54
C GLY A 98 -19.20 8.26 0.42
N LEU A 99 -19.31 9.56 0.71
CA LEU A 99 -18.59 10.13 1.85
C LEU A 99 -18.92 9.37 3.14
N VAL A 100 -17.87 8.96 3.85
CA VAL A 100 -17.92 8.42 5.20
C VAL A 100 -17.91 9.58 6.18
N ASP A 101 -18.91 9.66 7.05
CA ASP A 101 -18.94 10.65 8.11
C ASP A 101 -17.85 10.36 9.14
N GLY A 102 -17.06 11.38 9.45
CA GLY A 102 -15.91 11.28 10.33
C GLY A 102 -14.66 11.95 9.77
N VAL A 103 -13.60 11.89 10.56
CA VAL A 103 -12.29 12.40 10.19
C VAL A 103 -11.47 11.26 9.60
N PRO A 104 -10.72 11.47 8.49
CA PRO A 104 -9.79 10.46 8.00
C PRO A 104 -8.81 10.03 9.09
N SER A 105 -8.38 8.77 9.06
CA SER A 105 -7.40 8.26 10.03
C SER A 105 -6.12 9.11 10.03
N ALA A 106 -5.38 9.11 11.15
CA ALA A 106 -4.11 9.84 11.24
C ALA A 106 -3.13 9.42 10.14
N THR A 107 -3.11 8.14 9.77
CA THR A 107 -2.32 7.62 8.66
C THR A 107 -2.75 8.21 7.31
N GLN A 108 -4.06 8.24 7.01
CA GLN A 108 -4.56 8.88 5.78
C GLN A 108 -4.20 10.36 5.75
N GLN A 109 -4.43 11.09 6.85
CA GLN A 109 -4.07 12.52 6.91
C GLN A 109 -2.57 12.75 6.69
N ALA A 110 -1.71 11.85 7.16
CA ALA A 110 -0.27 11.94 6.94
C ALA A 110 0.13 11.64 5.49
N VAL A 111 -0.42 10.58 4.88
CA VAL A 111 -0.15 10.18 3.49
C VAL A 111 -0.63 11.25 2.52
N TYR A 112 -1.90 11.65 2.63
CA TYR A 112 -2.49 12.67 1.77
C TYR A 112 -2.25 14.09 2.25
N GLN A 113 -1.40 14.30 3.26
CA GLN A 113 -1.05 15.62 3.82
C GLN A 113 -2.26 16.52 4.05
N THR A 114 -3.35 15.99 4.61
CA THR A 114 -4.61 16.73 4.79
C THR A 114 -4.95 16.79 6.28
N PRO A 115 -4.26 17.66 7.06
CA PRO A 115 -4.43 17.74 8.51
C PRO A 115 -5.77 18.39 8.85
N VAL A 116 -6.78 17.60 9.24
CA VAL A 116 -8.07 18.15 9.65
C VAL A 116 -7.90 18.82 11.02
N PRO A 117 -8.19 20.13 11.17
CA PRO A 117 -8.02 20.82 12.44
C PRO A 117 -8.85 20.18 13.55
N ALA A 118 -8.28 20.09 14.76
CA ALA A 118 -9.02 19.64 15.94
C ALA A 118 -10.26 20.52 16.19
N GLY A 119 -11.38 19.91 16.56
CA GLY A 119 -12.65 20.62 16.77
C GLY A 119 -13.39 21.00 15.48
N SER A 120 -12.96 20.48 14.31
CA SER A 120 -13.75 20.58 13.08
C SER A 120 -15.03 19.76 13.20
N GLY A 121 -16.14 20.31 12.69
CA GLY A 121 -17.45 19.66 12.66
C GLY A 121 -17.83 19.19 11.26
N GLY A 122 -18.79 18.26 11.17
CA GLY A 122 -19.33 17.80 9.88
C GLY A 122 -18.27 17.22 8.93
N ALA A 123 -17.19 16.69 9.52
CA ALA A 123 -16.11 16.08 8.75
C ALA A 123 -16.64 14.83 8.04
N ALA A 124 -16.30 14.69 6.77
CA ALA A 124 -16.61 13.50 6.00
C ALA A 124 -15.57 13.31 4.90
N PHE A 125 -15.26 12.07 4.54
CA PHE A 125 -14.21 11.78 3.57
C PHE A 125 -14.55 10.61 2.65
N PHE A 126 -13.91 10.58 1.49
CA PHE A 126 -13.99 9.48 0.54
C PHE A 126 -12.63 9.27 -0.10
N GLU A 127 -12.20 8.02 -0.19
CA GLU A 127 -10.93 7.63 -0.81
C GLU A 127 -11.22 6.94 -2.14
N ALA A 128 -10.58 7.40 -3.21
CA ALA A 128 -10.71 6.86 -4.54
C ALA A 128 -9.33 6.46 -5.06
N ASN A 129 -9.15 5.17 -5.31
CA ASN A 129 -7.89 4.62 -5.78
C ASN A 129 -8.03 4.09 -7.21
N THR A 130 -7.07 4.45 -8.05
CA THR A 130 -6.87 3.90 -9.39
C THR A 130 -5.42 3.44 -9.54
N TRP A 131 -5.13 2.65 -10.57
CA TRP A 131 -3.76 2.21 -10.86
C TRP A 131 -2.78 3.37 -11.10
N ALA A 132 -3.27 4.56 -11.50
CA ALA A 132 -2.45 5.72 -11.81
C ALA A 132 -2.38 6.74 -10.67
N GLU A 133 -3.47 6.89 -9.93
CA GLU A 133 -3.66 7.95 -8.95
C GLU A 133 -4.46 7.46 -7.75
N ASP A 134 -4.12 8.01 -6.60
CA ASP A 134 -4.83 7.84 -5.36
C ASP A 134 -5.30 9.20 -4.84
N THR A 135 -6.60 9.33 -4.61
CA THR A 135 -7.27 10.59 -4.31
C THR A 135 -8.08 10.51 -3.02
N LEU A 136 -7.79 11.41 -2.09
CA LEU A 136 -8.60 11.62 -0.90
C LEU A 136 -9.45 12.89 -1.05
N TYR A 137 -10.76 12.72 -0.92
CA TYR A 137 -11.74 13.80 -0.79
C TYR A 137 -12.06 14.00 0.69
N VAL A 138 -11.94 15.22 1.19
CA VAL A 138 -12.30 15.56 2.58
C VAL A 138 -13.14 16.83 2.62
N ARG A 139 -14.27 16.79 3.32
CA ARG A 139 -15.06 17.96 3.70
C ARG A 139 -15.00 18.14 5.20
N PHE A 140 -14.90 19.36 5.68
CA PHE A 140 -15.10 19.67 7.11
C PHE A 140 -15.45 21.15 7.30
N THR A 141 -16.16 21.45 8.39
CA THR A 141 -16.42 22.81 8.84
C THR A 141 -15.48 23.16 9.98
N THR A 142 -14.81 24.30 9.89
CA THR A 142 -13.81 24.73 10.89
C THR A 142 -14.05 26.18 11.31
N THR A 143 -13.33 26.68 12.31
CA THR A 143 -13.24 28.11 12.60
C THR A 143 -12.27 28.83 11.66
N ARG A 144 -12.31 30.17 11.62
CA ARG A 144 -11.31 30.99 10.91
C ARG A 144 -9.86 30.64 11.29
N ALA A 145 -9.60 30.44 12.59
CA ALA A 145 -8.28 30.05 13.08
C ALA A 145 -7.90 28.64 12.62
N GLY A 146 -8.85 27.70 12.62
CA GLY A 146 -8.62 26.34 12.13
C GLY A 146 -8.40 26.29 10.61
N LEU A 147 -9.08 27.12 9.82
CA LEU A 147 -8.78 27.29 8.39
C LEU A 147 -7.36 27.78 8.17
N ALA A 148 -6.92 28.80 8.92
CA ALA A 148 -5.55 29.29 8.84
C ALA A 148 -4.54 28.21 9.27
N ALA A 149 -4.84 27.42 10.31
CA ALA A 149 -4.00 26.32 10.73
C ALA A 149 -3.88 25.20 9.67
N PHE A 150 -5.01 24.80 9.07
CA PHE A 150 -5.06 23.84 7.97
C PHE A 150 -4.19 24.29 6.80
N LEU A 151 -4.39 25.52 6.31
CA LEU A 151 -3.63 26.05 5.19
C LEU A 151 -2.13 26.15 5.50
N ARG A 152 -1.76 26.57 6.72
CA ARG A 152 -0.35 26.60 7.14
C ARG A 152 0.28 25.21 7.16
N GLY A 153 -0.48 24.17 7.53
CA GLY A 153 -0.03 22.78 7.44
C GLY A 153 0.34 22.36 6.02
N LEU A 154 -0.24 23.01 5.01
CA LEU A 154 0.06 22.84 3.59
C LEU A 154 1.11 23.83 3.06
N GLY A 155 1.66 24.69 3.92
CA GLY A 155 2.58 25.76 3.54
C GLY A 155 1.92 26.97 2.86
N ALA A 156 0.61 27.14 3.02
CA ALA A 156 -0.17 28.24 2.46
C ALA A 156 -0.82 29.11 3.57
N GLY A 157 -1.41 30.24 3.19
CA GLY A 157 -2.16 31.11 4.07
C GLY A 157 -3.55 31.45 3.54
N PRO A 158 -4.45 32.02 4.37
CA PRO A 158 -5.77 32.48 3.92
C PRO A 158 -5.70 33.49 2.75
N ALA A 159 -4.62 34.28 2.65
CA ALA A 159 -4.41 35.23 1.56
C ALA A 159 -4.13 34.58 0.19
N ASP A 160 -3.75 33.30 0.16
CA ASP A 160 -3.52 32.56 -1.08
C ASP A 160 -4.83 32.04 -1.71
N LEU A 161 -5.94 32.07 -0.95
CA LEU A 161 -7.26 31.75 -1.47
C LEU A 161 -7.70 32.83 -2.46
N ARG A 162 -8.09 32.40 -3.66
CA ARG A 162 -8.62 33.30 -4.68
C ARG A 162 -10.14 33.35 -4.58
N THR A 163 -10.68 34.52 -4.29
CA THR A 163 -12.13 34.77 -4.22
C THR A 163 -12.80 34.45 -5.57
N GLY A 164 -13.97 33.83 -5.53
CA GLY A 164 -14.74 33.39 -6.70
C GLY A 164 -14.21 32.09 -7.35
N ARG A 165 -13.07 31.56 -6.90
CA ARG A 165 -12.48 30.34 -7.46
C ARG A 165 -13.03 29.08 -6.79
N ARG A 166 -13.40 28.10 -7.60
CA ARG A 166 -13.73 26.72 -7.20
C ARG A 166 -12.64 25.82 -7.77
N ALA A 167 -11.71 25.38 -6.94
CA ALA A 167 -10.54 24.63 -7.41
C ALA A 167 -10.78 23.11 -7.41
N VAL A 168 -11.58 22.60 -6.47
CA VAL A 168 -11.98 21.19 -6.44
C VAL A 168 -12.83 20.86 -7.65
N SER A 169 -12.49 19.77 -8.33
CA SER A 169 -13.23 19.21 -9.45
C SER A 169 -13.40 17.73 -9.20
N VAL A 170 -14.64 17.29 -9.04
CA VAL A 170 -14.98 15.88 -8.82
C VAL A 170 -15.19 15.23 -10.19
N PRO A 171 -14.39 14.21 -10.57
CA PRO A 171 -14.59 13.49 -11.83
C PRO A 171 -15.94 12.78 -11.87
N ALA A 172 -16.47 12.56 -13.07
CA ALA A 172 -17.78 11.90 -13.26
C ALA A 172 -17.85 10.52 -12.59
N ALA A 173 -16.75 9.75 -12.57
CA ALA A 173 -16.68 8.46 -11.90
C ALA A 173 -16.81 8.56 -10.37
N ALA A 174 -16.35 9.65 -9.76
CA ALA A 174 -16.43 9.88 -8.32
C ALA A 174 -17.71 10.62 -7.91
N ALA A 175 -18.40 11.30 -8.82
CA ALA A 175 -19.58 12.12 -8.54
C ALA A 175 -20.73 11.37 -7.81
N PRO A 176 -21.04 10.08 -8.09
CA PRO A 176 -22.04 9.34 -7.33
C PRO A 176 -21.67 9.14 -5.86
N LYS A 177 -20.37 9.10 -5.55
CA LYS A 177 -19.84 8.90 -4.20
C LYS A 177 -19.54 10.21 -3.49
N VAL A 178 -19.13 11.23 -4.24
CA VAL A 178 -18.81 12.59 -3.78
C VAL A 178 -19.75 13.58 -4.47
N PRO A 179 -21.01 13.71 -4.01
CA PRO A 179 -22.02 14.55 -4.66
C PRO A 179 -21.85 16.04 -4.31
N TRP A 180 -20.61 16.53 -4.32
CA TRP A 180 -20.33 17.94 -4.06
C TRP A 180 -20.68 18.78 -5.28
N THR A 181 -21.47 19.81 -5.05
CA THR A 181 -21.78 20.84 -6.03
C THR A 181 -21.32 22.19 -5.51
N PHE A 182 -21.00 23.09 -6.43
CA PHE A 182 -20.51 24.43 -6.10
C PHE A 182 -21.33 25.47 -6.88
N PRO A 183 -22.63 25.63 -6.54
CA PRO A 183 -23.53 26.50 -7.28
C PRO A 183 -23.11 27.98 -7.18
N PRO A 184 -23.55 28.84 -8.12
CA PRO A 184 -23.39 30.28 -8.00
C PRO A 184 -24.19 30.83 -6.80
N GLY A 185 -23.86 32.06 -6.36
CA GLY A 185 -24.56 32.73 -5.25
C GLY A 185 -23.90 32.58 -3.87
N HIS A 186 -22.92 31.69 -3.74
CA HIS A 186 -22.12 31.53 -2.50
C HIS A 186 -20.76 32.22 -2.60
N ARG A 187 -20.19 32.56 -1.45
CA ARG A 187 -18.86 33.17 -1.31
C ARG A 187 -17.77 32.10 -1.38
N TRP A 188 -17.52 31.61 -2.58
CA TRP A 188 -16.44 30.65 -2.83
C TRP A 188 -15.07 31.32 -2.79
N ALA A 189 -14.09 30.61 -2.25
CA ALA A 189 -12.68 30.90 -2.47
C ALA A 189 -11.91 29.60 -2.69
N GLY A 190 -10.84 29.62 -3.48
CA GLY A 190 -10.13 28.38 -3.78
C GLY A 190 -8.69 28.57 -4.17
N MET A 191 -7.92 27.49 -4.02
CA MET A 191 -6.51 27.43 -4.39
C MET A 191 -6.11 26.04 -4.88
N THR A 192 -4.96 25.98 -5.55
CA THR A 192 -4.34 24.72 -5.99
C THR A 192 -2.89 24.76 -5.58
N LEU A 193 -2.43 23.74 -4.88
CA LEU A 193 -1.05 23.53 -4.49
C LEU A 193 -0.52 22.34 -5.27
N ALA A 194 0.47 22.55 -6.13
CA ALA A 194 1.08 21.48 -6.89
C ALA A 194 2.02 20.68 -5.99
N GLY A 195 1.83 19.36 -5.96
CA GLY A 195 2.74 18.44 -5.31
C GLY A 195 4.08 18.41 -6.03
N ARG A 196 5.18 18.52 -5.28
CA ARG A 196 6.54 18.36 -5.83
C ARG A 196 7.07 16.99 -5.47
N GLY A 197 7.53 16.23 -6.47
CA GLY A 197 8.06 14.88 -6.26
C GLY A 197 6.99 13.93 -5.72
N PRO A 198 7.25 13.18 -4.64
CA PRO A 198 6.28 12.20 -4.10
C PRO A 198 5.17 12.83 -3.25
N ARG A 199 5.09 14.17 -3.17
CA ARG A 199 4.04 14.85 -2.39
C ARG A 199 2.73 14.94 -3.16
N PRO A 200 1.58 14.81 -2.48
CA PRO A 200 0.27 15.02 -3.11
C PRO A 200 0.11 16.45 -3.62
N SER A 201 -0.72 16.59 -4.65
CA SER A 201 -1.28 17.87 -5.08
C SER A 201 -2.60 18.12 -4.37
N HIS A 202 -2.84 19.35 -3.93
CA HIS A 202 -4.08 19.72 -3.25
C HIS A 202 -4.90 20.70 -4.08
N ARG A 203 -6.19 20.42 -4.23
CA ARG A 203 -7.18 21.40 -4.69
C ARG A 203 -8.12 21.68 -3.54
N ILE A 204 -8.32 22.96 -3.24
CA ILE A 204 -9.08 23.40 -2.07
C ILE A 204 -10.14 24.39 -2.55
N THR A 205 -11.39 24.12 -2.19
CA THR A 205 -12.50 25.06 -2.33
C THR A 205 -13.06 25.31 -0.93
N VAL A 206 -13.35 26.56 -0.61
CA VAL A 206 -13.85 26.97 0.70
C VAL A 206 -15.14 27.77 0.48
N ASN A 207 -16.20 27.42 1.22
CA ASN A 207 -17.36 28.28 1.36
C ASN A 207 -17.11 29.28 2.51
N LEU A 208 -17.21 30.57 2.22
CA LEU A 208 -17.06 31.70 3.16
C LEU A 208 -18.38 32.47 3.37
N ASP A 209 -19.54 31.85 3.14
CA ASP A 209 -20.84 32.45 3.44
C ASP A 209 -20.94 32.79 4.93
N ASP A 210 -20.57 31.84 5.79
CA ASP A 210 -20.27 32.06 7.20
C ASP A 210 -18.74 32.17 7.38
N PRO A 211 -18.19 33.39 7.58
CA PRO A 211 -16.75 33.59 7.75
C PRO A 211 -16.20 33.04 9.07
N ASP A 212 -17.06 32.79 10.08
CA ASP A 212 -16.67 32.23 11.37
C ASP A 212 -16.68 30.70 11.35
N ARG A 213 -17.50 30.10 10.47
CA ARG A 213 -17.59 28.66 10.24
C ARG A 213 -17.39 28.26 8.76
N PRO A 214 -16.21 28.55 8.17
CA PRO A 214 -15.94 28.15 6.79
C PRO A 214 -16.05 26.63 6.59
N VAL A 215 -16.66 26.24 5.46
CA VAL A 215 -16.72 24.84 5.00
C VAL A 215 -15.63 24.61 3.99
N VAL A 216 -14.72 23.69 4.29
CA VAL A 216 -13.56 23.36 3.47
C VAL A 216 -13.80 22.06 2.72
N PHE A 217 -13.52 22.09 1.42
CA PHE A 217 -13.53 20.94 0.52
C PHE A 217 -12.11 20.75 0.00
N VAL A 218 -11.56 19.57 0.20
CA VAL A 218 -10.19 19.22 -0.17
C VAL A 218 -10.22 18.02 -1.09
N MET A 219 -9.43 18.09 -2.16
CA MET A 219 -9.09 16.97 -3.01
C MET A 219 -7.56 16.86 -3.02
N SER A 220 -7.03 15.80 -2.41
CA SER A 220 -5.60 15.51 -2.33
C SER A 220 -5.28 14.34 -3.24
N VAL A 221 -4.39 14.54 -4.22
CA VAL A 221 -4.09 13.56 -5.28
C VAL A 221 -2.62 13.19 -5.23
N ILE A 222 -2.34 11.90 -5.08
CA ILE A 222 -1.02 11.29 -5.27
C ILE A 222 -1.04 10.61 -6.64
N SER A 223 -0.10 10.99 -7.51
CA SER A 223 0.05 10.34 -8.83
C SER A 223 1.27 9.43 -8.82
N PHE A 224 1.10 8.20 -9.31
CA PHE A 224 2.14 7.17 -9.36
C PHE A 224 2.75 7.02 -10.77
N GLY A 225 2.35 7.83 -11.74
CA GLY A 225 2.70 7.69 -13.15
C GLY A 225 3.34 8.93 -13.78
N SER A 226 4.43 8.69 -14.53
CA SER A 226 5.22 9.60 -15.39
C SER A 226 6.16 10.60 -14.69
N ARG A 227 7.38 10.12 -14.37
CA ARG A 227 8.60 10.88 -14.66
C ARG A 227 9.18 10.39 -15.97
#